data_AF-A0A6L9IZK0-F1
#
_entry.id   AF-A0A6L9IZK0-F1
#
_cell.length_a   1.000
_cell.length_b   1.000
_cell.length_c   1.000
_cell.angle_alpha   90.00
_cell.angle_beta   90.00
_cell.angle_gamma   90.00
#
_symmetry.space_group_name_H-M   'P 1'
#
loop_
_entity.id
_entity.type
_entity.pdbx_description
1 polymer ?
#
loop_
_entity_poly.entity_id
_entity_poly.type
_entity_poly.pdbx_seq_one_letter_code
_entity_poly.pdbx_strand_id
1 'polypeptide(L)' 'MIVAEQKSLDEIKSLIGAAENVLVVGCGTCVTVCFAGGAREAAIVASSLRMATKLDGNNK' A
#
# COMPACT_ATOMS: atom_id res chain seq x y z
N MET A 1 -14.53 2.73 -19.04
CA MET A 1 -13.34 1.94 -18.63
C MET A 1 -12.64 2.72 -17.52
N ILE A 2 -12.47 2.15 -16.34
CA ILE A 2 -11.75 2.81 -15.22
C ILE A 2 -10.28 2.43 -15.36
N VAL A 3 -9.39 3.41 -15.25
CA VAL A 3 -7.94 3.20 -15.20
C VAL A 3 -7.50 3.61 -13.80
N ALA A 4 -6.90 2.67 -13.07
CA ALA A 4 -6.30 2.90 -11.77
C ALA A 4 -4.78 2.81 -11.89
N GLU A 5 -4.08 3.69 -11.18
CA GLU A 5 -2.62 3.71 -11.11
C GLU A 5 -2.18 3.61 -9.65
N GLN A 6 -1.10 2.87 -9.42
CA GLN A 6 -0.54 2.70 -8.08
C GLN A 6 0.25 3.96 -7.69
N LYS A 7 -0.12 4.56 -6.56
CA LYS A 7 0.66 5.63 -5.93
C LYS A 7 2.06 5.14 -5.54
N SER A 8 3.03 6.05 -5.52
CA SER A 8 4.38 5.72 -5.04
C SER A 8 4.37 5.36 -3.55
N LEU A 9 5.34 4.55 -3.13
CA LEU A 9 5.45 4.14 -1.72
C LEU A 9 5.65 5.35 -0.79
N ASP A 10 6.40 6.36 -1.22
CA ASP A 10 6.65 7.58 -0.45
C ASP A 10 5.39 8.43 -0.29
N GLU A 11 4.53 8.49 -1.33
CA GLU A 11 3.23 9.16 -1.23
C GLU A 11 2.32 8.41 -0.25
N ILE A 12 2.29 7.08 -0.31
CA ILE A 12 1.50 6.28 0.64
C ILE A 12 2.00 6.47 2.07
N LYS A 13 3.32 6.47 2.29
CA LYS A 13 3.94 6.75 3.60
C LYS A 13 3.54 8.11 4.15
N SER A 14 3.62 9.15 3.31
CA SER A 14 3.26 10.51 3.74
C SER A 14 1.76 10.64 4.06
N LEU A 15 0.88 9.93 3.34
CA LEU A 15 -0.55 9.85 3.64
C LEU A 15 -0.86 9.11 4.95
N ILE A 16 -0.11 8.06 5.28
CA ILE A 16 -0.23 7.32 6.55
C ILE A 16 0.24 8.18 7.73
N GLY A 17 1.28 8.99 7.53
CA GLY A 17 1.82 9.91 8.53
C GLY A 17 2.26 9.20 9.81
N ALA A 18 1.76 9.69 10.95
CA ALA A 18 2.16 9.21 12.27
C ALA A 18 1.43 7.94 12.74
N ALA A 19 0.46 7.41 11.99
CA ALA A 19 -0.32 6.23 12.40
C ALA A 19 0.59 5.02 12.73
N GLU A 20 0.35 4.37 13.86
CA GLU A 20 1.15 3.23 14.33
C GLU A 20 0.58 1.88 13.87
N ASN A 21 -0.75 1.78 13.77
CA ASN A 21 -1.44 0.55 13.38
C ASN A 21 -2.17 0.77 12.06
N VAL A 22 -1.66 0.16 10.99
CA VAL A 22 -2.18 0.33 9.62
C VAL A 22 -2.63 -1.01 9.06
N LEU A 23 -3.89 -1.07 8.62
CA LEU A 23 -4.44 -2.22 7.90
C LEU A 23 -4.45 -1.92 6.40
N VAL A 24 -3.82 -2.79 5.61
CA VAL A 24 -3.87 -2.73 4.14
C VAL A 24 -4.93 -3.71 3.65
N VAL A 25 -5.92 -3.20 2.90
CA VAL A 25 -7.01 -4.00 2.32
C VAL A 25 -7.00 -3.83 0.80
N GLY A 26 -7.10 -4.94 0.08
CA GLY A 26 -7.26 -4.93 -1.39
C GLY A 26 -8.71 -5.14 -1.80
N CYS A 27 -9.21 -4.38 -2.78
CA CYS A 27 -10.49 -4.68 -3.43
C CYS A 27 -10.28 -5.57 -4.65
N GLY A 28 -11.14 -6.59 -4.82
CA GLY A 28 -11.00 -7.64 -5.83
C GLY A 28 -11.78 -7.41 -7.13
N THR A 29 -12.09 -6.15 -7.47
CA THR A 29 -12.97 -5.83 -8.61
C THR A 29 -12.27 -4.90 -9.63
N CYS A 30 -12.64 -3.62 -9.69
CA CYS A 30 -12.31 -2.71 -10.78
C CYS A 30 -10.83 -2.32 -10.88
N VAL A 31 -10.05 -2.43 -9.81
CA VAL A 31 -8.62 -2.06 -9.81
C VAL A 31 -7.69 -3.25 -10.04
N THR A 32 -8.19 -4.47 -9.89
CA THR A 32 -7.43 -5.70 -10.13
C THR A 32 -7.11 -5.89 -11.60
N VAL A 33 -8.03 -5.46 -12.49
CA VAL A 33 -7.78 -5.49 -13.93
C VAL A 33 -6.69 -4.51 -14.38
N CYS A 34 -6.38 -3.49 -13.58
CA CYS A 34 -5.31 -2.53 -13.84
C CYS A 34 -4.00 -2.88 -13.12
N PHE A 35 -3.94 -3.98 -12.37
CA PHE A 35 -2.81 -4.32 -11.49
C PHE A 35 -2.46 -3.23 -10.47
N ALA A 36 -3.41 -2.35 -10.15
CA ALA A 36 -3.22 -1.24 -9.21
C ALA A 36 -3.82 -1.54 -7.82
N GLY A 37 -4.54 -2.67 -7.68
CA GLY A 37 -5.06 -3.15 -6.41
C GLY A 37 -5.58 -4.58 -6.52
N GLY A 38 -5.91 -5.20 -5.40
CA GLY A 38 -6.22 -6.63 -5.34
C GLY A 38 -5.50 -7.29 -4.17
N ALA A 39 -5.73 -8.59 -3.99
CA ALA A 39 -5.13 -9.32 -2.88
C ALA A 39 -3.58 -9.37 -2.98
N ARG A 40 -3.05 -9.56 -4.19
CA ARG A 40 -1.60 -9.63 -4.44
C ARG A 40 -0.95 -8.26 -4.21
N GLU A 41 -1.51 -7.22 -4.81
CA GLU A 41 -1.00 -5.85 -4.75
C GLU A 41 -1.05 -5.32 -3.32
N ALA A 42 -2.14 -5.59 -2.59
CA ALA A 42 -2.25 -5.25 -1.17
C ALA A 42 -1.19 -5.97 -0.32
N ALA A 43 -0.92 -7.25 -0.57
CA ALA A 43 0.12 -7.98 0.14
C ALA A 43 1.52 -7.39 -0.13
N ILE A 44 1.80 -7.01 -1.38
CA ILE A 44 3.06 -6.36 -1.77
C ILE A 44 3.19 -5.01 -1.05
N VAL A 45 2.19 -4.13 -1.14
CA VAL A 45 2.21 -2.81 -0.47
C VAL A 45 2.40 -2.97 1.04
N ALA A 46 1.71 -3.92 1.67
CA ALA A 46 1.86 -4.20 3.09
C ALA A 46 3.27 -4.68 3.47
N SER A 47 3.91 -5.48 2.62
CA SER A 47 5.30 -5.91 2.84
C SER A 47 6.28 -4.76 2.66
N SER A 48 6.11 -3.95 1.61
CA SER A 48 6.92 -2.77 1.32
C SER A 48 6.85 -1.74 2.45
N LEU A 49 5.65 -1.46 2.96
CA LEU A 49 5.47 -0.53 4.08
C LEU A 49 6.20 -1.03 5.33
N ARG A 50 6.09 -2.32 5.69
CA ARG A 50 6.79 -2.89 6.85
C ARG A 50 8.31 -2.85 6.73
N MET A 51 8.85 -3.08 5.54
CA MET A 51 10.31 -2.96 5.33
C MET A 51 10.75 -1.50 5.45
N ALA A 52 9.96 -0.60 4.86
CA ALA A 52 10.27 0.80 4.79
C ALA A 52 10.10 1.51 6.15
N THR A 53 9.19 1.07 7.03
CA THR A 53 9.10 1.56 8.42
C THR A 53 10.29 1.11 9.26
N LYS A 54 10.70 -0.16 9.13
CA LYS A 54 11.88 -0.69 9.81
C LYS A 54 13.16 0.05 9.44
N LEU A 55 13.34 0.37 8.16
CA LEU A 55 14.49 1.16 7.67
C LEU A 55 14.50 2.58 8.26
N ASP A 56 13.33 3.18 8.46
CA ASP A 56 13.18 4.50 9.09
C ASP A 56 13.34 4.46 10.63
N GLY A 57 13.64 3.29 11.22
CA GLY A 57 13.77 3.11 12.66
C GLY A 57 12.44 3.05 13.42
N ASN A 58 11.31 3.00 12.71
CA ASN A 58 9.97 2.89 13.28
C ASN A 58 9.50 1.43 13.25
N ASN A 59 9.35 0.79 14.42
CA ASN A 59 8.82 -0.58 14.54
C ASN A 59 7.27 -0.60 14.48
N LYS A 60 6.71 -0.01 13.42
CA LYS A 60 5.28 -0.11 13.08
C LYS A 60 5.02 -1.35 12.22
#